data_AF-A0A432V1V2-F1
#
_entry.id   AF-A0A432V1V2-F1
#
_cell.length_a   1.000
_cell.length_b   1.000
_cell.length_c   1.000
_cell.angle_alpha   90.00
_cell.angle_beta   90.00
_cell.angle_gamma   90.00
#
_symmetry.space_group_name_H-M   'P 1'
#
loop_
_entity.id
_entity.type
_entity.pdbx_description
1 polymer ?
#
loop_
_entity_poly.entity_id
_entity_poly.type
_entity_poly.pdbx_seq_one_letter_code
_entity_poly.pdbx_strand_id
1 'polypeptide(L)' 'MSARQDEAHQKRIEEIARAAYDRCHPQDSFKDLKHRAGFSKEDRMLLRDWLAAASAQLSNGKHR' A
#
# COMPACT_ATOMS: atom_id res chain seq x y z
N MET A 1 7.94 -3.07 -20.19
CA MET A 1 8.22 -2.37 -18.92
C MET A 1 9.32 -3.17 -18.23
N SER A 2 10.41 -2.52 -17.79
CA SER A 2 11.58 -3.21 -17.23
C SER A 2 11.35 -3.53 -15.75
N ALA A 3 11.80 -4.66 -15.23
CA ALA A 3 11.58 -5.09 -13.83
C ALA A 3 11.90 -4.00 -12.78
N ARG A 4 12.90 -3.17 -13.07
CA ARG A 4 13.30 -2.02 -12.24
C ARG A 4 12.23 -0.93 -12.14
N GLN A 5 11.43 -0.75 -13.19
CA GLN A 5 10.31 0.18 -13.21
C GLN A 5 9.10 -0.39 -12.48
N ASP A 6 8.86 -1.69 -12.56
CA ASP A 6 7.82 -2.37 -11.79
C ASP A 6 8.12 -2.32 -10.28
N GLU A 7 9.38 -2.52 -9.87
CA GLU A 7 9.82 -2.35 -8.48
C GLU A 7 9.66 -0.90 -7.99
N ALA A 8 10.06 0.08 -8.79
CA ALA A 8 9.91 1.49 -8.45
C ALA A 8 8.43 1.90 -8.33
N HIS A 9 7.59 1.38 -9.21
CA HIS A 9 6.15 1.61 -9.18
C HIS A 9 5.52 0.97 -7.93
N GLN A 10 5.87 -0.27 -7.64
CA GLN A 10 5.40 -0.98 -6.45
C GLN A 10 5.82 -0.26 -5.17
N LYS A 11 7.08 0.18 -5.09
CA LYS A 11 7.58 0.94 -3.93
C LYS A 11 6.81 2.25 -3.74
N ARG A 12 6.48 2.96 -4.82
CA ARG A 12 5.68 4.19 -4.78
C ARG A 12 4.27 3.94 -4.24
N ILE A 13 3.63 2.85 -4.68
CA ILE A 13 2.31 2.42 -4.18
C ILE A 13 2.41 2.12 -2.68
N GLU A 14 3.42 1.37 -2.24
CA GLU A 14 3.62 1.06 -0.83
C GLU A 14 3.87 2.30 0.04
N GLU A 15 4.63 3.28 -0.45
CA GLU A 15 4.84 4.55 0.26
C GLU A 15 3.54 5.34 0.45
N ILE A 16 2.70 5.42 -0.59
CA ILE A 16 1.39 6.07 -0.52
C ILE A 16 0.46 5.32 0.44
N ALA A 17 0.40 3.99 0.32
CA ALA A 17 -0.41 3.13 1.18
C ALA A 17 0.00 3.28 2.64
N ARG A 18 1.31 3.23 2.93
CA ARG A 18 1.85 3.43 4.28
C ARG A 18 1.48 4.80 4.84
N ALA A 19 1.72 5.87 4.10
CA ALA A 19 1.39 7.21 4.57
C ALA A 19 -0.11 7.41 4.80
N ALA A 20 -0.98 6.76 4.02
CA ALA A 20 -2.42 6.80 4.25
C ALA A 20 -2.83 5.94 5.46
N TYR A 21 -2.27 4.73 5.59
CA TYR A 21 -2.56 3.82 6.68
C TYR A 21 -2.12 4.38 8.03
N ASP A 22 -0.88 4.85 8.15
CA ASP A 22 -0.30 5.39 9.38
C ASP A 22 -1.06 6.65 9.86
N ARG A 23 -1.64 7.43 8.92
CA ARG A 23 -2.52 8.57 9.27
C ARG A 23 -3.86 8.13 9.86
N CYS A 24 -4.43 7.03 9.37
CA CYS A 24 -5.70 6.49 9.86
C CYS A 24 -5.53 5.66 11.13
N HIS A 25 -4.36 5.05 11.33
CA HIS A 25 -4.08 4.15 12.45
C HIS A 25 -2.83 4.61 13.20
N PRO A 26 -2.90 5.66 14.04
CA PRO A 26 -1.74 6.17 14.77
C PRO A 26 -1.17 5.18 15.80
N GLN A 27 -1.97 4.20 16.21
CA GLN A 27 -1.60 3.12 17.14
C GLN A 27 -1.12 1.85 16.42
N ASP A 28 -1.18 1.85 15.09
CA ASP A 28 -0.78 0.72 14.26
C ASP A 28 0.20 1.19 13.19
N SER A 29 0.80 0.28 12.45
CA SER A 29 1.71 0.65 11.38
C SER A 29 1.53 -0.27 10.20
N PHE A 30 1.69 0.28 8.99
CA PHE A 30 1.58 -0.51 7.76
C PHE A 30 2.57 -1.70 7.73
N LYS A 31 3.73 -1.56 8.38
CA LYS A 31 4.71 -2.65 8.55
C LYS A 31 4.14 -3.81 9.36
N ASP A 32 3.37 -3.50 10.41
CA ASP A 32 2.78 -4.49 11.28
C ASP A 32 1.60 -5.20 10.59
N LEU A 33 0.79 -4.44 9.83
CA LEU A 33 -0.23 -5.00 8.93
C LEU A 33 0.39 -5.99 7.93
N LYS A 34 1.53 -5.65 7.30
CA LYS A 34 2.23 -6.59 6.39
C LYS A 34 2.65 -7.87 7.09
N HIS A 35 3.07 -7.79 8.34
CA HIS A 35 3.45 -8.97 9.13
C HIS A 35 2.21 -9.83 9.42
N ARG A 36 1.10 -9.21 9.89
CA ARG A 36 -0.18 -9.89 10.17
C ARG A 36 -0.83 -10.50 8.92
N ALA A 37 -0.70 -9.86 7.76
CA ALA A 37 -1.17 -10.37 6.47
C ALA A 37 -0.56 -11.72 6.06
N GLY A 38 0.58 -12.09 6.63
CA GLY A 38 1.17 -13.43 6.47
C GLY A 38 0.32 -14.52 7.11
N PHE A 39 -0.28 -14.23 8.26
CA PHE A 39 -0.96 -15.20 9.12
C PHE A 39 -2.49 -15.13 9.01
N SER A 40 -3.05 -13.96 8.71
CA SER A 40 -4.48 -13.71 8.68
C SER A 40 -4.97 -13.40 7.27
N LYS A 41 -6.04 -14.10 6.86
CA LYS A 41 -6.69 -13.84 5.57
C LYS A 41 -7.34 -12.46 5.55
N GLU A 42 -7.86 -12.00 6.68
CA GLU A 42 -8.49 -10.69 6.81
C GLU A 42 -7.45 -9.58 6.64
N ASP A 43 -6.31 -9.67 7.33
CA ASP A 43 -5.22 -8.71 7.18
C ASP A 43 -4.61 -8.73 5.77
N ARG A 44 -4.58 -9.91 5.12
CA ARG A 44 -4.14 -10.03 3.72
C ARG A 44 -5.06 -9.29 2.76
N MET A 45 -6.37 -9.42 2.95
CA MET A 45 -7.34 -8.68 2.13
C MET A 45 -7.25 -7.18 2.42
N LEU A 46 -7.13 -6.78 3.68
CA LEU A 46 -6.95 -5.40 4.08
C LEU A 46 -5.70 -4.76 3.45
N LEU A 47 -4.55 -5.44 3.51
CA LEU A 47 -3.32 -5.01 2.85
C LEU A 47 -3.53 -4.83 1.33
N ARG A 48 -4.26 -5.75 0.70
CA ARG A 48 -4.53 -5.71 -0.74
C ARG A 48 -5.41 -4.51 -1.12
N ASP A 49 -6.42 -4.19 -0.33
CA ASP A 49 -7.28 -3.02 -0.51
C ASP A 49 -6.49 -1.71 -0.36
N TRP A 50 -5.61 -1.61 0.64
CA TRP A 50 -4.75 -0.43 0.81
C TRP A 50 -3.80 -0.21 -0.38
N LEU A 51 -3.18 -1.27 -0.89
CA LEU A 51 -2.33 -1.19 -2.09
C LEU A 51 -3.14 -0.81 -3.34
N ALA A 52 -4.36 -1.34 -3.50
CA ALA A 52 -5.24 -0.98 -4.62
C ALA A 52 -5.65 0.49 -4.56
N ALA A 53 -6.04 1.00 -3.39
CA ALA A 53 -6.37 2.41 -3.19
C ALA A 53 -5.17 3.32 -3.45
N ALA A 54 -3.96 2.92 -3.03
CA ALA A 54 -2.73 3.66 -3.30
C ALA A 54 -2.37 3.65 -4.79
N SER A 55 -2.56 2.54 -5.49
CA SER A 55 -2.38 2.43 -6.95
C SER A 55 -3.35 3.34 -7.71
N ALA A 56 -4.62 3.34 -7.28
CA ALA A 56 -5.62 4.24 -7.82
C ALA A 56 -5.24 5.71 -7.59
N GLN A 57 -4.79 6.07 -6.38
CA GLN A 57 -4.31 7.43 -6.08
C GLN A 57 -3.09 7.82 -6.92
N LEU A 58 -2.13 6.93 -7.09
CA LEU A 58 -0.94 7.17 -7.93
C LEU A 58 -1.33 7.41 -9.40
N SER A 59 -2.34 6.70 -9.89
CA SER A 59 -2.89 6.86 -11.23
C SER A 59 -3.71 8.16 -11.37
N ASN A 60 -4.50 8.49 -10.34
CA ASN A 60 -5.40 9.65 -10.34
C ASN A 60 -4.67 10.99 -10.10
N GLY A 61 -3.49 10.95 -9.47
CA GLY A 61 -2.58 12.11 -9.35
C GLY A 61 -2.03 12.64 -10.68
N LYS A 62 -2.30 11.98 -11.81
CA LYS A 62 -1.99 12.47 -13.17
C LYS A 62 -3.06 13.43 -13.74
N HIS A 63 -4.10 13.78 -12.99
CA HIS A 63 -5.22 14.65 -13.42
C HIS A 63 -5.50 15.80 -12.43
N ARG A 64 -4.45 16.40 -11.86
CA ARG A 64 -4.54 17.65 -11.10
C ARG A 64 -3.55 18.67 -11.61
#